data_AF-A0A8S3CUT7-F1
#
_entry.id   AF-A0A8S3CUT7-F1
#
_cell.length_a   1.000
_cell.length_b   1.000
_cell.length_c   1.000
_cell.angle_alpha   90.00
_cell.angle_beta   90.00
_cell.angle_gamma   90.00
#
_symmetry.space_group_name_H-M   'P 1'
#
loop_
_entity.id
_entity.type
_entity.pdbx_description
1 polymer ?
#
loop_
_entity_poly.entity_id
_entity_poly.type
_entity_poly.pdbx_seq_one_letter_code
_entity_poly.pdbx_strand_id
1 'polypeptide(L)'
;KQDLQQLMFDLRLECFKVIMDHACLEVSRLNANETWELEYDEQLGSHTKLPNLFHDMIVSKASIIYENVLSVNVTKGERKFFDDKEAIKQAAIAVYRLLVDFASVFQILIKDCSSAPPNSIEPLSSSATMTNSSEHLSKTTCLVIVFNNFVYTRRFILPRLKKIFLNYGFRGMDRVYEEIETIYKRVDEQLLETVQTEYLRPFLHRLEARMYSGRFDWATHMRVTAVKDYVKHIILDLARVHAEIYSISSQLVFLVLSRILSTLVNE
;
A
#
# COMPACT_ATOMS: atom_id res chain seq x y z
N LYS A 1 -14.74 -34.58 34.67
CA LYS A 1 -13.60 -34.68 33.71
C LYS A 1 -13.91 -34.00 32.38
N GLN A 2 -15.10 -34.20 31.79
CA GLN A 2 -15.53 -33.49 30.57
C GLN A 2 -15.62 -31.96 30.77
N ASP A 3 -16.13 -31.49 31.91
CA ASP A 3 -16.28 -30.03 32.16
C ASP A 3 -14.94 -29.28 32.23
N LEU A 4 -13.90 -29.91 32.82
CA LEU A 4 -12.56 -29.32 32.89
C LEU A 4 -11.90 -29.24 31.50
N GLN A 5 -12.09 -30.27 30.67
CA GLN A 5 -11.58 -30.28 29.29
C GLN A 5 -12.29 -29.26 28.40
N GLN A 6 -13.59 -29.06 28.62
CA GLN A 6 -14.34 -28.01 27.95
C GLN A 6 -13.85 -26.62 28.37
N LEU A 7 -13.68 -26.38 29.68
CA LEU A 7 -13.15 -25.11 30.19
C LEU A 7 -11.74 -24.80 29.65
N MET A 8 -10.86 -25.82 29.57
CA MET A 8 -9.51 -25.64 29.00
C MET A 8 -9.56 -25.31 27.50
N PHE A 9 -10.50 -25.90 26.77
CA PHE A 9 -10.71 -25.57 25.36
C PHE A 9 -11.24 -24.14 25.21
N ASP A 10 -12.25 -23.76 25.99
CA ASP A 10 -12.84 -22.42 25.96
C ASP A 10 -11.79 -21.35 26.30
N LEU A 11 -10.93 -21.61 27.30
CA LEU A 11 -9.82 -20.71 27.65
C LEU A 11 -8.83 -20.56 26.49
N ARG A 12 -8.45 -21.65 25.81
CA ARG A 12 -7.58 -21.59 24.62
C ARG A 12 -8.22 -20.80 23.49
N LEU A 13 -9.52 -20.96 23.26
CA LEU A 13 -10.26 -20.22 22.24
C LEU A 13 -10.33 -18.73 22.59
N GLU A 14 -10.57 -18.38 23.84
CA GLU A 14 -10.55 -16.98 24.28
C GLU A 14 -9.14 -16.37 24.21
N CYS A 15 -8.08 -17.09 24.61
CA CYS A 15 -6.70 -16.65 24.41
C CYS A 15 -6.40 -16.39 22.94
N PHE A 16 -6.81 -17.29 22.04
CA PHE A 16 -6.65 -17.12 20.61
C PHE A 16 -7.33 -15.83 20.12
N LYS A 17 -8.60 -15.62 20.49
CA LYS A 17 -9.36 -14.42 20.12
C LYS A 17 -8.68 -13.14 20.61
N VAL A 18 -8.27 -13.09 21.88
CA VAL A 18 -7.60 -11.93 22.47
C VAL A 18 -6.29 -11.62 21.76
N ILE A 19 -5.47 -12.63 21.44
CA ILE A 19 -4.21 -12.42 20.71
C ILE A 19 -4.49 -11.88 19.30
N MET A 20 -5.49 -12.42 18.60
CA MET A 20 -5.84 -11.98 17.25
C MET A 20 -6.47 -10.58 17.23
N ASP A 21 -7.36 -10.25 18.17
CA ASP A 21 -7.94 -8.92 18.29
C ASP A 21 -6.85 -7.88 18.63
N HIS A 22 -5.90 -8.23 19.50
CA HIS A 22 -4.74 -7.39 19.75
C HIS A 22 -3.89 -7.17 18.49
N ALA A 23 -3.67 -8.23 17.70
CA ALA A 23 -2.94 -8.12 16.44
C ALA A 23 -3.68 -7.20 15.45
N CYS A 24 -5.01 -7.30 15.33
CA CYS A 24 -5.81 -6.40 14.48
C CYS A 24 -5.68 -4.93 14.91
N LEU A 25 -5.68 -4.66 16.22
CA LEU A 25 -5.48 -3.32 16.77
C LEU A 25 -4.09 -2.76 16.48
N GLU A 26 -3.05 -3.58 16.59
CA GLU A 26 -1.68 -3.18 16.23
C GLU A 26 -1.54 -2.92 14.73
N VAL A 27 -2.12 -3.79 13.88
CA VAL A 27 -2.18 -3.59 12.42
C VAL A 27 -2.80 -2.25 12.07
N SER A 28 -3.94 -1.94 12.69
CA SER A 28 -4.67 -0.68 12.43
C SER A 28 -3.87 0.57 12.81
N ARG A 29 -2.82 0.43 13.62
CA ARG A 29 -1.94 1.52 14.07
C ARG A 29 -0.60 1.55 13.35
N LEU A 30 -0.34 0.62 12.42
CA LEU A 30 0.93 0.54 11.70
C LEU A 30 1.20 1.78 10.83
N ASN A 31 0.17 2.51 10.41
CA ASN A 31 0.33 3.79 9.72
C ASN A 31 1.20 4.78 10.50
N ALA A 32 1.10 4.79 11.84
CA ALA A 32 1.87 5.69 12.70
C ALA A 32 3.36 5.30 12.81
N ASN A 33 3.71 4.05 12.46
CA ASN A 33 5.07 3.52 12.51
C ASN A 33 5.78 3.61 11.15
N GLU A 34 5.14 4.19 10.13
CA GLU A 34 5.75 4.41 8.83
C GLU A 34 6.92 5.40 8.96
N THR A 35 8.09 4.99 8.45
CA THR A 35 9.33 5.77 8.56
C THR A 35 9.64 6.54 7.28
N TRP A 36 9.01 6.17 6.15
CA TRP A 36 9.27 6.73 4.82
C TRP A 36 10.70 6.53 4.32
N GLU A 37 11.47 5.67 4.97
CA GLU A 37 12.80 5.25 4.53
C GLU A 37 12.67 4.23 3.40
N LEU A 38 13.29 4.52 2.25
CA LEU A 38 13.23 3.65 1.08
C LEU A 38 14.29 2.54 1.16
N GLU A 39 13.83 1.31 0.99
CA GLU A 39 14.61 0.10 0.77
C GLU A 39 14.47 -0.31 -0.70
N TYR A 40 15.60 -0.55 -1.36
CA TYR A 40 15.62 -0.95 -2.76
C TYR A 40 15.38 -2.46 -2.90
N ASP A 41 14.37 -2.84 -3.67
CA ASP A 41 14.09 -4.21 -4.09
C ASP A 41 14.31 -4.36 -5.61
N GLU A 42 15.08 -5.36 -6.02
CA GLU A 42 15.43 -5.59 -7.43
C GLU A 42 14.21 -5.91 -8.31
N GLN A 43 13.11 -6.44 -7.75
CA GLN A 43 11.95 -6.91 -8.52
C GLN A 43 10.86 -5.85 -8.67
N LEU A 44 10.71 -4.96 -7.69
CA LEU A 44 9.60 -4.00 -7.62
C LEU A 44 10.01 -2.54 -7.42
N GLY A 45 11.31 -2.28 -7.25
CA GLY A 45 11.83 -0.94 -6.99
C GLY A 45 11.84 -0.61 -5.50
N SER A 46 11.66 0.65 -5.17
CA SER A 46 11.80 1.12 -3.78
C SER A 46 10.49 0.98 -3.01
N HIS A 47 10.55 0.39 -1.82
CA HIS A 47 9.45 0.28 -0.85
C HIS A 47 9.95 0.64 0.55
N THR A 48 9.07 0.89 1.50
CA THR A 48 9.45 1.17 2.90
C THR A 48 9.43 -0.09 3.75
N LYS A 49 9.80 0.06 5.03
CA LYS A 49 9.75 -1.03 6.03
C LYS A 49 8.34 -1.48 6.40
N LEU A 50 7.29 -0.72 6.09
CA LEU A 50 5.93 -1.00 6.56
C LEU A 50 5.40 -2.41 6.21
N PRO A 51 5.54 -2.91 4.97
CA PRO A 51 5.14 -4.28 4.65
C PRO A 51 5.88 -5.35 5.47
N ASN A 52 7.16 -5.11 5.77
CA ASN A 52 7.99 -6.02 6.56
C ASN A 52 7.61 -5.95 8.05
N LEU A 53 7.35 -4.76 8.59
CA LEU A 53 6.82 -4.58 9.96
C LEU A 53 5.51 -5.32 10.15
N PHE A 54 4.61 -5.23 9.17
CA PHE A 54 3.38 -6.00 9.16
C PHE A 54 3.66 -7.50 9.19
N HIS A 55 4.48 -8.00 8.26
CA HIS A 55 4.86 -9.41 8.19
C HIS A 55 5.41 -9.91 9.54
N ASP A 56 6.43 -9.26 10.08
CA ASP A 56 7.15 -9.72 11.26
C ASP A 56 6.26 -9.71 12.52
N MET A 57 5.39 -8.71 12.63
CA MET A 57 4.38 -8.67 13.68
C MET A 57 3.43 -9.88 13.59
N ILE A 58 2.91 -10.20 12.40
CA ILE A 58 2.02 -11.35 12.24
C ILE A 58 2.75 -12.67 12.50
N VAL A 59 3.99 -12.82 12.03
CA VAL A 59 4.79 -14.01 12.31
C VAL A 59 5.00 -14.19 13.81
N SER A 60 5.33 -13.12 14.53
CA SER A 60 5.51 -13.14 15.98
C SER A 60 4.23 -13.58 16.70
N LYS A 61 3.07 -12.97 16.38
CA LYS A 61 1.78 -13.35 16.99
C LYS A 61 1.37 -14.78 16.64
N ALA A 62 1.58 -15.20 15.39
CA ALA A 62 1.28 -16.56 14.95
C ALA A 62 2.17 -17.60 15.66
N SER A 63 3.45 -17.28 15.92
CA SER A 63 4.34 -18.12 16.73
C SER A 63 3.84 -18.25 18.17
N ILE A 64 3.43 -17.15 18.80
CA ILE A 64 2.86 -17.16 20.16
C ILE A 64 1.60 -18.03 20.21
N ILE A 65 0.71 -17.91 19.21
CA ILE A 65 -0.48 -18.76 19.09
C ILE A 65 -0.09 -20.22 18.92
N TYR A 66 0.88 -20.51 18.06
CA TYR A 66 1.35 -21.88 17.85
C TYR A 66 1.85 -22.51 19.14
N GLU A 67 2.74 -21.83 19.87
CA GLU A 67 3.32 -22.33 21.11
C GLU A 67 2.27 -22.46 22.24
N ASN A 68 1.43 -21.44 22.44
CA ASN A 68 0.57 -21.34 23.63
C ASN A 68 -0.87 -21.84 23.45
N VAL A 69 -1.33 -21.99 22.21
CA VAL A 69 -2.72 -22.42 21.94
C VAL A 69 -2.73 -23.76 21.19
N LEU A 70 -1.89 -23.89 20.16
CA LEU A 70 -1.94 -25.03 19.23
C LEU A 70 -1.05 -26.21 19.68
N SER A 71 0.11 -25.92 20.29
CA SER A 71 1.10 -26.93 20.69
C SER A 71 0.94 -27.43 22.12
N VAL A 72 0.09 -26.78 22.93
CA VAL A 72 -0.16 -27.16 24.33
C VAL A 72 -0.59 -28.61 24.38
N ASN A 73 0.28 -29.42 24.99
CA ASN A 73 0.23 -30.86 25.09
C ASN A 73 -1.20 -31.36 25.08
N VAL A 74 -1.58 -32.07 24.02
CA VAL A 74 -2.81 -32.86 23.98
C VAL A 74 -2.67 -33.96 25.02
N THR A 75 -2.84 -33.60 26.29
CA THR A 75 -2.90 -34.52 27.41
C THR A 75 -3.97 -35.53 27.06
N LYS A 76 -3.75 -36.83 27.32
CA LYS A 76 -4.64 -37.93 26.91
C LYS A 76 -6.12 -37.59 27.25
N GLY A 77 -6.87 -37.09 26.28
CA GLY A 77 -8.27 -36.66 26.43
C GLY A 77 -8.62 -35.23 25.98
N GLU A 78 -7.67 -34.32 25.72
CA GLU A 78 -7.98 -32.98 25.17
C GLU A 78 -8.27 -33.01 23.66
N ARG A 79 -9.22 -32.20 23.22
CA ARG A 79 -9.53 -32.04 21.79
C ARG A 79 -8.49 -31.12 21.13
N LYS A 80 -8.14 -31.41 19.88
CA LYS A 80 -7.29 -30.51 19.08
C LYS A 80 -8.07 -29.24 18.75
N PHE A 81 -7.37 -28.11 18.69
CA PHE A 81 -7.98 -26.80 18.44
C PHE A 81 -8.77 -26.76 17.13
N PHE A 82 -8.17 -27.21 16.02
CA PHE A 82 -8.79 -27.22 14.68
C PHE A 82 -9.59 -28.48 14.36
N ASP A 83 -10.01 -29.26 15.36
CA ASP A 83 -11.06 -30.27 15.18
C ASP A 83 -12.45 -29.68 15.47
N ASP A 84 -12.51 -28.55 16.15
CA ASP A 84 -13.75 -27.82 16.43
C ASP A 84 -14.10 -26.84 15.29
N LYS A 85 -15.36 -26.87 14.85
CA LYS A 85 -15.84 -26.05 13.73
C LYS A 85 -15.86 -24.56 14.08
N GLU A 86 -16.15 -24.21 15.33
CA GLU A 86 -16.19 -22.82 15.77
C GLU A 86 -14.78 -22.24 15.82
N ALA A 87 -13.79 -23.00 16.33
CA ALA A 87 -12.39 -22.59 16.31
C ALA A 87 -11.85 -22.34 14.89
N ILE A 88 -12.17 -23.21 13.93
CA ILE A 88 -11.80 -23.01 12.51
C ILE A 88 -12.45 -21.73 11.96
N LYS A 89 -13.74 -21.53 12.22
CA LYS A 89 -14.49 -20.36 11.75
C LYS A 89 -13.93 -19.06 12.34
N GLN A 90 -13.68 -19.05 13.65
CA GLN A 90 -13.11 -17.89 14.35
C GLN A 90 -11.71 -17.55 13.84
N ALA A 91 -10.88 -18.57 13.59
CA ALA A 91 -9.56 -18.36 12.99
C ALA A 91 -9.65 -17.77 11.58
N ALA A 92 -10.58 -18.24 10.75
CA ALA A 92 -10.79 -17.71 9.40
C ALA A 92 -11.23 -16.24 9.42
N ILE A 93 -12.19 -15.91 10.30
CA ILE A 93 -12.67 -14.52 10.48
C ILE A 93 -11.54 -13.63 10.99
N ALA A 94 -10.74 -14.11 11.94
CA ALA A 94 -9.65 -13.34 12.53
C ALA A 94 -8.55 -13.02 11.50
N VAL A 95 -8.13 -14.00 10.69
CA VAL A 95 -7.16 -13.78 9.60
C VAL A 95 -7.73 -12.85 8.54
N TYR A 96 -9.01 -13.03 8.16
CA TYR A 96 -9.69 -12.15 7.23
C TYR A 96 -9.66 -10.70 7.72
N ARG A 97 -10.11 -10.43 8.96
CA ARG A 97 -10.11 -9.09 9.57
C ARG A 97 -8.72 -8.49 9.56
N LEU A 98 -7.72 -9.27 9.99
CA LEU A 98 -6.34 -8.82 10.05
C LEU A 98 -5.79 -8.34 8.69
N LEU A 99 -6.07 -9.09 7.62
CA LEU A 99 -5.62 -8.75 6.27
C LEU A 99 -6.39 -7.57 5.67
N VAL A 100 -7.68 -7.43 6.01
CA VAL A 100 -8.52 -6.28 5.62
C VAL A 100 -8.10 -5.01 6.36
N ASP A 101 -7.84 -5.11 7.66
CA ASP A 101 -7.39 -3.98 8.48
C ASP A 101 -6.07 -3.44 7.94
N PHE A 102 -5.15 -4.30 7.49
CA PHE A 102 -3.92 -3.84 6.85
C PHE A 102 -4.18 -3.17 5.49
N ALA A 103 -5.15 -3.63 4.70
CA ALA A 103 -5.54 -2.92 3.48
C ALA A 103 -6.08 -1.50 3.78
N SER A 104 -6.77 -1.33 4.91
CA SER A 104 -7.28 -0.02 5.34
C SER A 104 -6.17 0.96 5.74
N VAL A 105 -5.02 0.47 6.23
CA VAL A 105 -3.83 1.29 6.54
C VAL A 105 -3.39 2.10 5.33
N PHE A 106 -3.38 1.49 4.13
CA PHE A 106 -3.03 2.20 2.89
C PHE A 106 -4.03 3.31 2.56
N GLN A 107 -5.32 3.09 2.81
CA GLN A 107 -6.35 4.12 2.60
C GLN A 107 -6.18 5.30 3.56
N ILE A 108 -5.73 5.05 4.79
CA ILE A 108 -5.41 6.10 5.76
C ILE A 108 -4.17 6.87 5.30
N LEU A 109 -3.10 6.18 4.91
CA LEU A 109 -1.87 6.81 4.42
C LEU A 109 -2.13 7.72 3.20
N ILE A 110 -3.02 7.32 2.29
CA ILE A 110 -3.41 8.17 1.14
C ILE A 110 -4.10 9.46 1.57
N LYS A 111 -4.98 9.37 2.58
CA LYS A 111 -5.66 10.55 3.15
C LYS A 111 -4.66 11.45 3.87
N ASP A 112 -3.70 10.87 4.57
CA ASP A 112 -2.65 11.61 5.26
C ASP A 112 -1.71 12.31 4.26
N CYS A 113 -1.34 11.66 3.15
CA CYS A 113 -0.63 12.32 2.04
C CYS A 113 -1.45 13.50 1.45
N SER A 114 -2.78 13.45 1.54
CA SER A 114 -3.68 14.47 0.97
C SER A 114 -4.00 15.64 1.89
N SER A 115 -3.73 15.52 3.20
CA SER A 115 -3.99 16.57 4.18
C SER A 115 -2.83 17.56 4.35
N ALA A 116 -1.68 17.30 3.72
CA ALA A 116 -0.57 18.24 3.65
C ALA A 116 -1.02 19.54 2.94
N PRO A 117 -0.81 20.73 3.54
CA PRO A 117 -1.32 21.98 2.99
C PRO A 117 -0.75 22.26 1.59
N PRO A 118 -1.57 22.71 0.63
CA PRO A 118 -1.17 22.89 -0.78
C PRO A 118 -0.24 24.08 -1.04
N ASN A 119 0.28 24.73 0.00
CA ASN A 119 1.10 25.94 -0.11
C ASN A 119 2.56 25.65 0.20
N SER A 120 3.23 25.02 -0.76
CA SER A 120 4.67 25.19 -0.93
C SER A 120 4.90 25.33 -2.43
N ILE A 121 4.82 26.57 -2.90
CA ILE A 121 5.40 26.96 -4.18
C ILE A 121 6.86 26.54 -4.09
N GLU A 122 7.24 25.47 -4.80
CA GLU A 122 8.64 25.08 -4.95
C GLU A 122 9.44 26.30 -5.45
N PRO A 123 10.43 26.80 -4.69
CA PRO A 123 11.42 27.67 -5.29
C PRO A 123 12.26 26.76 -6.19
N LEU A 124 12.20 26.99 -7.50
CA LEU A 124 13.29 26.57 -8.38
C LEU A 124 14.56 27.21 -7.82
N SER A 125 15.46 26.43 -7.19
CA SER A 125 16.93 26.52 -7.32
C SER A 125 17.70 25.73 -6.25
N SER A 126 18.61 24.87 -6.75
CA SER A 126 19.97 24.59 -6.25
C SER A 126 20.21 24.30 -4.77
N SER A 127 20.52 23.04 -4.45
CA SER A 127 21.87 22.62 -4.02
C SER A 127 21.82 21.18 -3.52
N ALA A 128 22.68 20.32 -4.08
CA ALA A 128 22.97 19.01 -3.53
C ALA A 128 23.72 19.17 -2.21
N THR A 129 23.04 19.01 -1.08
CA THR A 129 23.67 18.76 0.22
C THR A 129 22.81 17.77 1.00
N MET A 130 23.32 16.54 1.07
CA MET A 130 22.90 15.53 2.03
C MET A 130 23.04 16.11 3.45
N THR A 131 21.95 16.15 4.23
CA THR A 131 21.85 15.65 5.63
C THR A 131 20.56 16.13 6.32
N ASN A 132 19.76 15.13 6.69
CA ASN A 132 18.90 14.99 7.89
C ASN A 132 17.58 15.78 8.07
N SER A 133 16.56 14.97 8.36
CA SER A 133 15.26 15.21 9.01
C SER A 133 14.16 15.92 8.22
N SER A 134 13.22 15.09 7.72
CA SER A 134 11.86 15.47 7.28
C SER A 134 11.81 16.57 6.21
N GLU A 135 12.48 16.36 5.08
CA GLU A 135 11.96 16.93 3.83
C GLU A 135 10.54 16.41 3.67
N HIS A 136 9.57 17.32 3.71
CA HIS A 136 8.16 16.99 3.56
C HIS A 136 8.01 16.32 2.18
N LEU A 137 7.82 14.99 2.15
CA LEU A 137 7.65 14.28 0.89
C LEU A 137 6.52 14.96 0.11
N SER A 138 6.74 15.21 -1.18
CA SER A 138 5.67 15.68 -2.05
C SER A 138 4.51 14.69 -1.98
N LYS A 139 3.27 15.20 -2.04
CA LYS A 139 2.06 14.38 -2.08
C LYS A 139 2.14 13.30 -3.17
N THR A 140 2.69 13.64 -4.33
CA THR A 140 2.87 12.71 -5.46
C THR A 140 3.85 11.59 -5.14
N THR A 141 4.99 11.93 -4.54
CA THR A 141 6.02 10.97 -4.10
C THR A 141 5.46 10.04 -3.01
N CYS A 142 4.77 10.60 -2.02
CA CYS A 142 4.09 9.86 -0.94
C CYS A 142 3.15 8.79 -1.50
N LEU A 143 2.29 9.16 -2.45
CA LEU A 143 1.34 8.24 -3.09
C LEU A 143 2.02 7.12 -3.89
N VAL A 144 3.12 7.42 -4.60
CA VAL A 144 3.90 6.39 -5.34
C VAL A 144 4.52 5.38 -4.38
N ILE A 145 5.05 5.84 -3.24
CA ILE A 145 5.62 4.96 -2.22
C ILE A 145 4.55 4.06 -1.60
N VAL A 146 3.40 4.64 -1.22
CA VAL A 146 2.27 3.88 -0.68
C VAL A 146 1.79 2.82 -1.68
N PHE A 147 1.74 3.16 -2.99
CA PHE A 147 1.43 2.22 -4.05
C PHE A 147 2.44 1.07 -4.13
N ASN A 148 3.75 1.36 -4.15
CA ASN A 148 4.78 0.32 -4.18
C ASN A 148 4.73 -0.58 -2.93
N ASN A 149 4.52 -0.01 -1.74
CA ASN A 149 4.34 -0.77 -0.50
C ASN A 149 3.15 -1.73 -0.60
N PHE A 150 2.05 -1.27 -1.19
CA PHE A 150 0.86 -2.08 -1.41
C PHE A 150 1.11 -3.23 -2.39
N VAL A 151 1.74 -2.95 -3.53
CA VAL A 151 2.08 -3.96 -4.54
C VAL A 151 3.04 -5.00 -3.97
N TYR A 152 4.06 -4.55 -3.22
CA TYR A 152 5.01 -5.45 -2.54
C TYR A 152 4.30 -6.34 -1.51
N THR A 153 3.38 -5.77 -0.72
CA THR A 153 2.54 -6.52 0.22
C THR A 153 1.76 -7.62 -0.49
N ARG A 154 1.03 -7.27 -1.56
CA ARG A 154 0.20 -8.20 -2.31
C ARG A 154 1.02 -9.32 -2.95
N ARG A 155 2.17 -8.99 -3.53
CA ARG A 155 2.98 -9.94 -4.30
C ARG A 155 3.85 -10.86 -3.45
N PHE A 156 4.37 -10.39 -2.32
CA PHE A 156 5.32 -11.15 -1.52
C PHE A 156 4.86 -11.42 -0.09
N ILE A 157 4.29 -10.44 0.59
CA ILE A 157 3.91 -10.60 2.00
C ILE A 157 2.69 -11.51 2.14
N LEU A 158 1.63 -11.31 1.36
CA LEU A 158 0.43 -12.18 1.43
C LEU A 158 0.74 -13.66 1.14
N PRO A 159 1.50 -14.03 0.09
CA PRO A 159 1.87 -15.43 -0.12
C PRO A 159 2.73 -16.03 0.99
N ARG A 160 3.64 -15.24 1.57
CA ARG A 160 4.47 -15.68 2.72
C ARG A 160 3.59 -15.96 3.94
N LEU A 161 2.68 -15.05 4.28
CA LEU A 161 1.73 -15.24 5.37
C LEU A 161 0.82 -16.45 5.13
N LYS A 162 0.32 -16.63 3.90
CA LYS A 162 -0.44 -17.84 3.52
C LYS A 162 0.31 -19.12 3.84
N LYS A 163 1.60 -19.20 3.47
CA LYS A 163 2.44 -20.36 3.76
C LYS A 163 2.59 -20.58 5.27
N ILE A 164 2.78 -19.52 6.05
CA ILE A 164 2.96 -19.61 7.51
C ILE A 164 1.69 -20.12 8.20
N PHE A 165 0.52 -19.56 7.87
CA PHE A 165 -0.74 -20.02 8.45
C PHE A 165 -1.05 -21.47 8.09
N LEU A 166 -0.77 -21.88 6.84
CA LEU A 166 -0.90 -23.28 6.42
C LEU A 166 0.05 -24.20 7.18
N ASN A 167 1.31 -23.78 7.40
CA ASN A 167 2.28 -24.55 8.18
C ASN A 167 1.85 -24.73 9.64
N TYR A 168 1.18 -23.73 10.24
CA TYR A 168 0.61 -23.84 11.59
C TYR A 168 -0.72 -24.63 11.64
N GLY A 169 -1.19 -25.14 10.51
CA GLY A 169 -2.36 -26.02 10.45
C GLY A 169 -3.70 -25.29 10.43
N PHE A 170 -3.73 -24.00 10.09
CA PHE A 170 -4.98 -23.27 9.88
C PHE A 170 -5.74 -23.87 8.69
N ARG A 171 -6.97 -24.31 8.94
CA ARG A 171 -7.84 -24.96 7.93
C ARG A 171 -8.87 -23.99 7.38
N GLY A 172 -9.34 -24.22 6.14
CA GLY A 172 -10.42 -23.43 5.53
C GLY A 172 -10.02 -22.02 5.11
N MET A 173 -8.72 -21.74 4.99
CA MET A 173 -8.22 -20.41 4.63
C MET A 173 -8.31 -20.09 3.14
N ASP A 174 -8.54 -21.08 2.27
CA ASP A 174 -8.53 -20.86 0.80
C ASP A 174 -9.57 -19.81 0.38
N ARG A 175 -10.80 -19.93 0.87
CA ARG A 175 -11.87 -18.94 0.63
C ARG A 175 -11.54 -17.56 1.18
N VAL A 176 -10.84 -17.50 2.33
CA VAL A 176 -10.39 -16.24 2.92
C VAL A 176 -9.39 -15.57 1.97
N TYR A 177 -8.39 -16.30 1.49
CA TYR A 177 -7.40 -15.75 0.56
C TYR A 177 -7.99 -15.34 -0.79
N GLU A 178 -8.99 -16.06 -1.31
CA GLU A 178 -9.72 -15.67 -2.52
C GLU A 178 -10.47 -14.33 -2.36
N GLU A 179 -11.17 -14.16 -1.24
CA GLU A 179 -11.87 -12.91 -0.93
C GLU A 179 -10.88 -11.75 -0.69
N ILE A 180 -9.79 -12.01 0.04
CA ILE A 180 -8.73 -11.03 0.28
C ILE A 180 -8.08 -10.60 -1.03
N GLU A 181 -7.80 -11.51 -1.96
CA GLU A 181 -7.25 -11.16 -3.27
C GLU A 181 -8.20 -10.23 -4.05
N THR A 182 -9.51 -10.48 -3.95
CA THR A 182 -10.53 -9.62 -4.57
C THR A 182 -10.57 -8.22 -3.94
N ILE A 183 -10.46 -8.13 -2.62
CA ILE A 183 -10.39 -6.85 -1.90
C ILE A 183 -9.11 -6.10 -2.27
N TYR A 184 -7.96 -6.76 -2.25
CA TYR A 184 -6.68 -6.15 -2.58
C TYR A 184 -6.65 -5.69 -4.04
N LYS A 185 -7.24 -6.45 -4.97
CA LYS A 185 -7.37 -6.01 -6.36
C LYS A 185 -8.22 -4.74 -6.49
N ARG A 186 -9.34 -4.64 -5.75
CA ARG A 186 -10.16 -3.42 -5.74
C ARG A 186 -9.38 -2.22 -5.19
N VAL A 187 -8.63 -2.42 -4.10
CA VAL A 187 -7.80 -1.37 -3.50
C VAL A 187 -6.68 -0.95 -4.46
N ASP A 188 -6.04 -1.89 -5.16
CA ASP A 188 -5.04 -1.65 -6.21
C ASP A 188 -5.57 -0.69 -7.30
N GLU A 189 -6.74 -1.00 -7.84
CA GLU A 189 -7.41 -0.20 -8.87
C GLU A 189 -7.72 1.22 -8.36
N GLN A 190 -8.22 1.35 -7.14
CA GLN A 190 -8.50 2.65 -6.51
C GLN A 190 -7.24 3.47 -6.23
N LEU A 191 -6.16 2.83 -5.78
CA LEU A 191 -4.88 3.50 -5.55
C LEU A 191 -4.30 4.01 -6.88
N LEU A 192 -4.29 3.16 -7.91
CA LEU A 192 -3.78 3.53 -9.22
C LEU A 192 -4.53 4.72 -9.81
N GLU A 193 -5.86 4.72 -9.75
CA GLU A 193 -6.70 5.84 -10.20
C GLU A 193 -6.39 7.12 -9.42
N THR A 194 -6.20 7.02 -8.10
CA THR A 194 -5.86 8.16 -7.24
C THR A 194 -4.50 8.74 -7.62
N VAL A 195 -3.48 7.90 -7.79
CA VAL A 195 -2.13 8.31 -8.21
C VAL A 195 -2.20 9.01 -9.57
N GLN A 196 -2.84 8.39 -10.56
CA GLN A 196 -2.97 8.95 -11.91
C GLN A 196 -3.66 10.31 -11.89
N THR A 197 -4.74 10.46 -11.12
CA THR A 197 -5.51 11.70 -11.01
C THR A 197 -4.69 12.83 -10.39
N GLU A 198 -3.88 12.52 -9.36
CA GLU A 198 -3.03 13.49 -8.69
C GLU A 198 -1.86 13.96 -9.55
N TYR A 199 -1.34 13.13 -10.47
CA TYR A 199 -0.38 13.59 -11.48
C TYR A 199 -1.05 14.38 -12.62
N LEU A 200 -2.27 13.99 -13.01
CA LEU A 200 -2.98 14.60 -14.13
C LEU A 200 -3.46 16.03 -13.84
N ARG A 201 -4.09 16.28 -12.69
CA ARG A 201 -4.70 17.59 -12.39
C ARG A 201 -3.69 18.75 -12.42
N PRO A 202 -2.54 18.70 -11.73
CA PRO A 202 -1.57 19.79 -11.75
C PRO A 202 -0.96 19.97 -13.14
N PHE A 203 -0.82 18.86 -13.89
CA PHE A 203 -0.30 18.89 -15.24
C PHE A 203 -1.24 19.63 -16.19
N LEU A 204 -2.54 19.33 -16.18
CA LEU A 204 -3.55 20.04 -16.99
C LEU A 204 -3.64 21.52 -16.61
N HIS A 205 -3.61 21.84 -15.32
CA HIS A 205 -3.66 23.24 -14.88
C HIS A 205 -2.45 24.05 -15.39
N ARG A 206 -1.24 23.48 -15.34
CA ARG A 206 -0.04 24.13 -15.90
C ARG A 206 -0.09 24.24 -17.42
N LEU A 207 -0.64 23.22 -18.10
CA LEU A 207 -0.84 23.22 -19.54
C LEU A 207 -1.75 24.37 -19.97
N GLU A 208 -2.95 24.46 -19.39
CA GLU A 208 -3.94 25.50 -19.69
C GLU A 208 -3.34 26.90 -19.49
N ALA A 209 -2.73 27.15 -18.33
CA ALA A 209 -2.10 28.43 -18.03
C ALA A 209 -1.05 28.83 -19.08
N ARG A 210 -0.23 27.87 -19.53
CA ARG A 210 0.81 28.12 -20.53
C ARG A 210 0.25 28.25 -21.95
N MET A 211 -0.79 27.51 -22.32
CA MET A 211 -1.45 27.63 -23.62
C MET A 211 -2.02 29.03 -23.83
N TYR A 212 -2.67 29.60 -22.81
CA TYR A 212 -3.31 30.91 -22.91
C TYR A 212 -2.36 32.09 -22.60
N SER A 213 -1.18 31.84 -22.05
CA SER A 213 -0.20 32.89 -21.71
C SER A 213 0.28 33.73 -22.92
N GLY A 214 0.23 33.16 -24.13
CA GLY A 214 0.80 33.76 -25.33
C GLY A 214 -0.14 34.59 -26.21
N ARG A 215 -1.41 34.81 -25.81
CA ARG A 215 -2.45 35.55 -26.59
C ARG A 215 -2.42 35.20 -28.10
N PHE A 216 -2.53 33.90 -28.40
CA PHE A 216 -2.36 33.41 -29.76
C PHE A 216 -3.52 33.81 -30.68
N ASP A 217 -3.19 34.37 -31.85
CA ASP A 217 -4.15 34.70 -32.90
C ASP A 217 -4.00 33.74 -34.10
N TRP A 218 -5.02 32.90 -34.30
CA TRP A 218 -5.11 31.94 -35.40
C TRP A 218 -5.17 32.61 -36.78
N ALA A 219 -5.49 33.90 -36.87
CA ALA A 219 -5.56 34.64 -38.11
C ALA A 219 -4.19 35.09 -38.64
N THR A 220 -3.14 35.04 -37.80
CA THR A 220 -1.79 35.43 -38.23
C THR A 220 -1.02 34.26 -38.83
N HIS A 221 -0.83 34.29 -40.15
CA HIS A 221 0.02 33.34 -40.87
C HIS A 221 1.51 33.58 -40.57
N MET A 222 1.99 33.10 -39.43
CA MET A 222 3.41 33.13 -39.07
C MET A 222 4.15 31.95 -39.68
N ARG A 223 5.36 32.19 -40.20
CA ARG A 223 6.26 31.14 -40.70
C ARG A 223 6.74 30.28 -39.53
N VAL A 224 6.51 28.96 -39.60
CA VAL A 224 6.88 28.04 -38.52
C VAL A 224 8.41 27.84 -38.51
N THR A 225 9.09 28.47 -37.55
CA THR A 225 10.55 28.33 -37.37
C THR A 225 10.91 27.36 -36.25
N ALA A 226 10.08 27.27 -35.22
CA ALA A 226 10.29 26.42 -34.06
C ALA A 226 8.97 26.10 -33.35
N VAL A 227 9.01 25.10 -32.46
CA VAL A 227 7.89 24.82 -31.57
C VAL A 227 7.79 25.91 -30.50
N LYS A 228 6.56 26.31 -30.17
CA LYS A 228 6.28 27.29 -29.11
C LYS A 228 6.78 26.82 -27.75
N ASP A 229 7.12 27.78 -26.90
CA ASP A 229 7.75 27.50 -25.60
C ASP A 229 6.85 26.68 -24.66
N TYR A 230 5.53 26.81 -24.75
CA TYR A 230 4.62 25.98 -23.96
C TYR A 230 4.83 24.47 -24.21
N VAL A 231 5.13 24.06 -25.45
CA VAL A 231 5.41 22.64 -25.78
C VAL A 231 6.74 22.19 -25.19
N LYS A 232 7.78 23.03 -25.25
CA LYS A 232 9.07 22.74 -24.62
C LYS A 232 8.90 22.52 -23.12
N HIS A 233 8.12 23.39 -22.47
CA HIS A 233 7.81 23.27 -21.06
C HIS A 233 6.99 22.02 -20.72
N ILE A 234 6.04 21.60 -21.56
CA ILE A 234 5.30 20.34 -21.37
C ILE A 234 6.25 19.14 -21.40
N ILE A 235 7.15 19.09 -22.39
CA ILE A 235 8.12 17.99 -22.53
C ILE A 235 9.03 17.92 -21.30
N LEU A 236 9.50 19.07 -20.81
CA LEU A 236 10.31 19.13 -19.59
C LEU A 236 9.53 18.69 -18.34
N ASP A 237 8.27 19.09 -18.21
CA ASP A 237 7.41 18.66 -17.10
C ASP A 237 7.14 17.14 -17.16
N LEU A 238 6.90 16.57 -18.34
CA LEU A 238 6.76 15.12 -18.54
C LEU A 238 8.04 14.37 -18.19
N ALA A 239 9.21 14.89 -18.60
CA ALA A 239 10.50 14.31 -18.25
C ALA A 239 10.75 14.36 -16.73
N ARG A 240 10.31 15.43 -16.05
CA ARG A 240 10.39 15.55 -14.60
C ARG A 240 9.51 14.53 -13.89
N VAL A 241 8.24 14.42 -14.30
CA VAL A 241 7.30 13.40 -13.76
C VAL A 241 7.83 11.99 -14.01
N HIS A 242 8.36 11.72 -15.20
CA HIS A 242 9.01 10.46 -15.51
C HIS A 242 10.16 10.17 -14.54
N ALA A 243 11.08 11.12 -14.35
CA ALA A 243 12.24 10.94 -13.48
C ALA A 243 11.83 10.72 -12.00
N GLU A 244 10.84 11.46 -11.51
CA GLU A 244 10.29 11.31 -10.15
C GLU A 244 9.75 9.88 -9.95
N ILE A 245 8.84 9.44 -10.82
CA ILE A 245 8.23 8.11 -10.70
C ILE A 245 9.27 7.01 -10.90
N TYR A 246 10.14 7.15 -11.92
CA TYR A 246 11.16 6.14 -12.24
C TYR A 246 12.14 5.91 -11.10
N SER A 247 12.44 6.93 -10.30
CA SER A 247 13.33 6.80 -9.13
C SER A 247 12.78 5.86 -8.05
N ILE A 248 11.47 5.62 -8.03
CA ILE A 248 10.77 4.80 -7.03
C ILE A 248 10.25 3.51 -7.67
N SER A 249 9.56 3.63 -8.81
CA SER A 249 8.90 2.52 -9.50
C SER A 249 8.96 2.70 -11.01
N SER A 250 9.74 1.88 -11.71
CA SER A 250 9.79 1.88 -13.17
C SER A 250 8.48 1.39 -13.82
N GLN A 251 7.74 0.52 -13.13
CA GLN A 251 6.49 -0.07 -13.65
C GLN A 251 5.35 0.95 -13.72
N LEU A 252 5.31 1.88 -12.78
CA LEU A 252 4.26 2.89 -12.67
C LEU A 252 4.41 4.01 -13.71
N VAL A 253 5.62 4.25 -14.22
CA VAL A 253 5.92 5.28 -15.21
C VAL A 253 5.02 5.16 -16.43
N PHE A 254 4.94 3.96 -17.01
CA PHE A 254 4.12 3.73 -18.20
C PHE A 254 2.64 4.00 -17.91
N LEU A 255 2.11 3.46 -16.81
CA LEU A 255 0.70 3.61 -16.45
C LEU A 255 0.28 5.07 -16.24
N VAL A 256 1.14 5.88 -15.59
CA VAL A 256 0.85 7.29 -15.34
C VAL A 256 1.00 8.12 -16.62
N LEU A 257 2.10 7.95 -17.36
CA LEU A 257 2.34 8.73 -18.59
C LEU A 257 1.33 8.39 -19.69
N SER A 258 0.95 7.12 -19.87
CA SER A 258 -0.09 6.73 -20.82
C SER A 258 -1.42 7.39 -20.49
N ARG A 259 -1.77 7.53 -19.20
CA ARG A 259 -2.98 8.24 -18.79
C ARG A 259 -2.90 9.72 -19.15
N ILE A 260 -1.79 10.39 -18.81
CA ILE A 260 -1.58 11.81 -19.13
C ILE A 260 -1.68 12.04 -20.65
N LEU A 261 -0.98 11.23 -21.45
CA LEU A 261 -1.01 11.33 -22.90
C LEU A 261 -2.39 11.04 -23.48
N SER A 262 -3.11 10.05 -22.95
CA SER A 262 -4.48 9.75 -23.41
C SER A 262 -5.44 10.91 -23.18
N THR A 263 -5.30 11.63 -22.06
CA THR A 263 -6.12 12.81 -21.78
C THR A 263 -5.75 13.97 -22.70
N LEU A 264 -4.46 14.23 -22.90
CA LEU A 264 -3.97 15.26 -23.82
C LEU A 264 -4.43 15.09 -25.27
N VAL A 265 -4.61 13.85 -25.73
CA VAL A 265 -5.07 13.55 -27.10
C VAL A 265 -6.58 13.73 -27.26
N ASN A 266 -7.33 13.53 -26.17
CA ASN A 266 -8.79 13.55 -26.18
C ASN A 266 -9.38 14.94 -25.87
N GLU A 267 -8.62 15.82 -25.21
CA GLU A 267 -8.94 17.24 -24.99
C GLU A 267 -8.39 18.14 -26.09
#